data_AF-A0A257HWJ7-F1
#
_entry.id   AF-A0A257HWJ7-F1
#
_cell.length_a   1.000
_cell.length_b   1.000
_cell.length_c   1.000
_cell.angle_alpha   90.00
_cell.angle_beta   90.00
_cell.angle_gamma   90.00
#
_symmetry.space_group_name_H-M   'P 1'
#
loop_
_entity.id
_entity.type
_entity.pdbx_description
1 polymer ?
#
loop_
_entity_poly.entity_id
_entity_poly.type
_entity_poly.pdbx_seq_one_letter_code
_entity_poly.pdbx_strand_id
1 'polypeptide(L)'
;MYKFCLLASLCLFHFVSFSQTPIDIAENTVKVSSQTDEVFYYGFAEGDQLVFNFEEVNGKELKEIEIMFMPSQSIYMEYKTKKIVNKTIQIRETGVYKFRFTNTNILSGRICKFKIQRIPGSEATRKFNTTVYNRTILDTSYADVQERFAVKSDTSFQEVLNDVITVHSLTNSRPNKVVKPFTLPNNTIAWAYYIGVGEEGENMYRYATKELMRGSNNASKDFQIASNPLKALILGSYSYLRYLENGEKVLYHLMEGTNPNAYIEGKSYDFIKSRKGINDYVKMDIVKNNLSFCLTNESLIFPINVAIKVMALKVDAVYDLRMVHKMNVKKTEEMYLKN
;
A
#
# COMPACT_ATOMS: atom_id res chain seq x y z
N MET A 1 49.36 -59.13 -78.36
CA MET A 1 48.46 -57.99 -78.04
C MET A 1 48.46 -57.80 -76.52
N TYR A 2 48.87 -56.62 -76.03
CA TYR A 2 48.75 -56.01 -74.68
C TYR A 2 49.00 -56.92 -73.44
N LYS A 3 50.04 -56.80 -72.58
CA LYS A 3 50.73 -55.65 -71.93
C LYS A 3 49.80 -54.78 -71.07
N PHE A 4 49.72 -54.99 -69.75
CA PHE A 4 50.23 -54.05 -68.71
C PHE A 4 49.82 -54.46 -67.27
N CYS A 5 50.81 -54.39 -66.36
CA CYS A 5 50.66 -54.24 -64.91
C CYS A 5 49.85 -52.99 -64.55
N LEU A 6 49.22 -52.95 -63.38
CA LEU A 6 49.34 -51.87 -62.36
C LEU A 6 48.40 -52.20 -61.18
N LEU A 7 48.95 -52.62 -60.04
CA LEU A 7 49.35 -51.80 -58.89
C LEU A 7 48.20 -51.51 -57.93
N ALA A 8 48.29 -52.17 -56.78
CA ALA A 8 47.56 -51.86 -55.56
C ALA A 8 47.78 -50.39 -55.16
N SER A 9 46.68 -49.68 -54.87
CA SER A 9 46.70 -48.47 -54.05
C SER A 9 45.63 -48.60 -52.98
N LEU A 10 45.99 -49.29 -51.91
CA LEU A 10 45.24 -49.36 -50.66
C LEU A 10 45.34 -47.98 -50.00
N CYS A 11 44.44 -47.07 -50.34
CA CYS A 11 44.36 -45.74 -49.75
C CYS A 11 43.79 -45.89 -48.32
N LEU A 12 44.64 -46.28 -47.38
CA LEU A 12 44.40 -46.20 -45.94
C LEU A 12 44.32 -44.72 -45.55
N PHE A 13 43.17 -44.10 -45.76
CA PHE A 13 42.82 -42.84 -45.11
C PHE A 13 42.79 -43.10 -43.60
N HIS A 14 43.93 -42.84 -42.97
CA HIS A 14 44.01 -42.64 -41.53
C HIS A 14 43.24 -41.36 -41.25
N PHE A 15 41.93 -41.48 -41.00
CA PHE A 15 41.20 -40.43 -40.32
C PHE A 15 41.82 -40.29 -38.94
N VAL A 16 42.75 -39.34 -38.81
CA VAL A 16 43.24 -38.89 -37.52
C VAL A 16 42.03 -38.30 -36.81
N SER A 17 41.40 -39.13 -35.99
CA SER A 17 40.35 -38.69 -35.08
C SER A 17 41.05 -37.83 -34.04
N PHE A 18 41.11 -36.52 -34.29
CA PHE A 18 41.48 -35.56 -33.26
C PHE A 18 40.41 -35.63 -32.19
N SER A 19 40.68 -36.41 -31.14
CA SER A 19 39.90 -36.36 -29.91
C SER A 19 39.99 -34.93 -29.41
N GLN A 20 38.88 -34.20 -29.51
CA GLN A 20 38.85 -32.83 -29.01
C GLN A 20 39.07 -32.87 -27.49
N THR A 21 39.91 -31.97 -26.99
CA THR A 21 40.24 -31.90 -25.57
C THR A 21 39.04 -31.36 -24.78
N PRO A 22 38.67 -31.97 -23.65
CA PRO A 22 37.66 -31.40 -22.76
C PRO A 22 38.05 -29.98 -22.31
N ILE A 23 37.07 -29.08 -22.28
CA ILE A 23 37.19 -27.70 -21.80
C ILE A 23 36.40 -27.60 -20.49
N ASP A 24 37.08 -27.16 -19.43
CA ASP A 24 36.44 -26.93 -18.12
C ASP A 24 35.49 -25.72 -18.19
N ILE A 25 34.23 -25.93 -17.82
CA ILE A 25 33.20 -24.88 -17.76
C ILE A 25 32.98 -24.40 -16.33
N ALA A 26 32.91 -25.33 -15.38
CA ALA A 26 32.78 -25.01 -13.98
C ALA A 26 33.31 -26.14 -13.10
N GLU A 27 33.92 -25.75 -11.98
CA GLU A 27 34.30 -26.65 -10.90
C GLU A 27 33.98 -25.97 -9.57
N ASN A 28 32.96 -26.48 -8.87
CA ASN A 28 32.38 -25.80 -7.72
C ASN A 28 32.21 -26.77 -6.54
N THR A 29 32.31 -26.21 -5.34
CA THR A 29 31.85 -26.85 -4.11
C THR A 29 30.66 -26.06 -3.59
N VAL A 30 29.50 -26.71 -3.45
CA VAL A 30 28.25 -26.08 -3.00
C VAL A 30 27.65 -26.85 -1.84
N LYS A 31 27.06 -26.14 -0.88
CA LYS A 31 26.24 -26.75 0.17
C LYS A 31 24.78 -26.67 -0.23
N VAL A 32 24.17 -27.81 -0.57
CA VAL A 32 22.71 -27.90 -0.74
C VAL A 32 22.09 -28.01 0.65
N SER A 33 21.36 -26.98 1.06
CA SER A 33 20.76 -26.91 2.40
C SER A 33 19.66 -27.95 2.61
N SER A 34 19.16 -28.06 3.84
CA SER A 34 18.05 -28.96 4.17
C SER A 34 16.78 -28.49 3.47
N GLN A 35 16.07 -29.39 2.79
CA GLN A 35 14.80 -29.12 2.09
C GLN A 35 14.90 -28.00 1.03
N THR A 36 16.03 -27.87 0.34
CA THR A 36 16.23 -26.87 -0.71
C THR A 36 16.80 -27.47 -2.00
N ASP A 37 16.75 -26.66 -3.04
CA ASP A 37 17.43 -26.87 -4.31
C ASP A 37 18.55 -25.85 -4.48
N GLU A 38 19.66 -26.27 -5.08
CA GLU A 38 20.69 -25.36 -5.61
C GLU A 38 20.68 -25.47 -7.13
N VAL A 39 20.76 -24.33 -7.83
CA VAL A 39 20.58 -24.25 -9.27
C VAL A 39 21.69 -23.46 -9.95
N PHE A 40 22.23 -24.02 -11.03
CA PHE A 40 23.24 -23.38 -11.87
C PHE A 40 22.81 -23.40 -13.34
N TYR A 41 23.20 -22.38 -14.10
CA TYR A 41 22.86 -22.24 -15.52
C TYR A 41 24.13 -22.08 -16.36
N TYR A 42 24.23 -22.85 -17.44
CA TYR A 42 25.34 -22.77 -18.38
C TYR A 42 24.83 -22.93 -19.82
N GLY A 43 25.44 -22.20 -20.74
CA GLY A 43 25.18 -22.34 -22.17
C GLY A 43 25.97 -23.47 -22.80
N PHE A 44 25.36 -24.21 -23.72
CA PHE A 44 26.06 -25.18 -24.57
C PHE A 44 25.64 -25.02 -26.03
N ALA A 45 26.55 -25.37 -26.95
CA ALA A 45 26.30 -25.39 -28.38
C ALA A 45 25.83 -26.79 -28.82
N GLU A 46 24.93 -26.82 -29.80
CA GLU A 46 24.51 -28.07 -30.46
C GLU A 46 25.72 -28.86 -30.97
N GLY A 47 25.69 -30.17 -30.76
CA GLY A 47 26.75 -31.10 -31.15
C GLY A 47 27.88 -31.23 -30.12
N ASP A 48 27.98 -30.33 -29.14
CA ASP A 48 28.91 -30.51 -28.01
C ASP A 48 28.53 -31.74 -27.16
N GLN A 49 29.50 -32.30 -26.46
CA GLN A 49 29.26 -33.29 -25.40
C GLN A 49 29.51 -32.65 -24.04
N LEU A 50 28.51 -32.71 -23.16
CA LEU A 50 28.64 -32.34 -21.77
C LEU A 50 29.20 -33.53 -20.97
N VAL A 51 30.30 -33.34 -20.27
CA VAL A 51 30.85 -34.29 -19.31
C VAL A 51 30.60 -33.78 -17.90
N PHE A 52 29.79 -34.53 -17.15
CA PHE A 52 29.36 -34.17 -15.81
C PHE A 52 29.95 -35.13 -14.76
N ASN A 53 30.55 -34.54 -13.73
CA ASN A 53 31.06 -35.23 -12.56
C ASN A 53 30.44 -34.63 -11.31
N PHE A 54 30.11 -35.49 -10.34
CA PHE A 54 29.51 -35.12 -9.07
C PHE A 54 30.04 -36.01 -7.96
N GLU A 55 30.22 -35.47 -6.76
CA GLU A 55 30.53 -36.21 -5.54
C GLU A 55 30.00 -35.49 -4.30
N GLU A 56 29.32 -36.20 -3.41
CA GLU A 56 29.00 -35.70 -2.07
C GLU A 56 30.16 -35.99 -1.11
N VAL A 57 30.64 -34.96 -0.42
CA VAL A 57 31.90 -34.99 0.34
C VAL A 57 31.86 -35.94 1.54
N ASN A 58 30.69 -36.17 2.14
CA ASN A 58 30.52 -37.00 3.33
C ASN A 58 29.98 -38.41 3.01
N GLY A 59 29.91 -38.80 1.73
CA GLY A 59 29.38 -40.10 1.31
C GLY A 59 27.87 -40.28 1.58
N LYS A 60 27.12 -39.18 1.76
CA LYS A 60 25.66 -39.19 1.90
C LYS A 60 25.00 -39.05 0.53
N GLU A 61 23.78 -39.53 0.41
CA GLU A 61 22.99 -39.41 -0.83
C GLU A 61 22.40 -38.00 -0.96
N LEU A 62 22.53 -37.43 -2.15
CA LEU A 62 21.70 -36.31 -2.61
C LEU A 62 20.42 -36.88 -3.22
N LYS A 63 19.28 -36.23 -2.98
CA LYS A 63 17.97 -36.79 -3.35
C LYS A 63 17.82 -36.89 -4.87
N GLU A 64 18.15 -35.82 -5.58
CA GLU A 64 18.04 -35.75 -7.03
C GLU A 64 19.11 -34.80 -7.58
N ILE A 65 19.67 -35.16 -8.74
CA ILE A 65 20.38 -34.25 -9.62
C ILE A 65 19.66 -34.28 -10.95
N GLU A 66 19.29 -33.11 -11.47
CA GLU A 66 18.64 -32.97 -12.75
C GLU A 66 19.38 -31.97 -13.63
N ILE A 67 19.54 -32.32 -14.89
CA ILE A 67 20.01 -31.43 -15.95
C ILE A 67 18.85 -31.26 -16.93
N MET A 68 18.44 -30.01 -17.16
CA MET A 68 17.34 -29.65 -18.05
C MET A 68 17.81 -28.69 -19.14
N PHE A 69 17.28 -28.85 -20.34
CA PHE A 69 17.26 -27.79 -21.35
C PHE A 69 16.11 -26.83 -21.05
N MET A 70 16.42 -25.54 -20.93
CA MET A 70 15.42 -24.53 -20.57
C MET A 70 14.37 -24.35 -21.68
N PRO A 71 13.09 -24.13 -21.32
CA PRO A 71 12.60 -23.87 -19.97
C PRO A 71 12.22 -25.12 -19.15
N SER A 72 12.00 -26.29 -19.74
CA SER A 72 11.33 -27.39 -19.03
C SER A 72 11.66 -28.82 -19.49
N GLN A 73 12.65 -29.01 -20.36
CA GLN A 73 12.95 -30.34 -20.89
C GLN A 73 14.05 -31.02 -20.08
N SER A 74 13.69 -32.03 -19.28
CA SER A 74 14.67 -32.88 -18.57
C SER A 74 15.48 -33.72 -19.55
N ILE A 75 16.82 -33.62 -19.49
CA ILE A 75 17.74 -34.36 -20.37
C ILE A 75 18.53 -35.43 -19.63
N TYR A 76 18.73 -35.27 -18.32
CA TYR A 76 19.34 -36.26 -17.45
C TYR A 76 18.83 -36.06 -16.03
N MET A 77 18.58 -37.16 -15.35
CA MET A 77 18.15 -37.15 -13.96
C MET A 77 18.69 -38.39 -13.25
N GLU A 78 19.14 -38.19 -12.01
CA GLU A 78 19.66 -39.25 -11.16
C GLU A 78 19.11 -39.10 -9.75
N TYR A 79 18.65 -40.20 -9.17
CA TYR A 79 18.04 -40.21 -7.84
C TYR A 79 18.96 -40.87 -6.82
N LYS A 80 18.95 -40.34 -5.59
CA LYS A 80 19.66 -40.93 -4.44
C LYS A 80 21.13 -41.25 -4.75
N THR A 81 21.84 -40.32 -5.36
CA THR A 81 23.23 -40.53 -5.78
C THR A 81 24.22 -39.88 -4.81
N LYS A 82 25.37 -40.53 -4.67
CA LYS A 82 26.53 -40.02 -3.90
C LYS A 82 27.66 -39.55 -4.82
N LYS A 83 27.72 -40.09 -6.04
CA LYS A 83 28.81 -39.88 -6.99
C LYS A 83 28.36 -40.18 -8.42
N ILE A 84 28.78 -39.34 -9.37
CA ILE A 84 28.63 -39.53 -10.81
C ILE A 84 30.01 -39.29 -11.42
N VAL A 85 30.49 -40.21 -12.25
CA VAL A 85 31.81 -40.12 -12.88
C VAL A 85 31.66 -40.12 -14.39
N ASN A 86 32.20 -39.09 -15.04
CA ASN A 86 32.28 -38.93 -16.49
C ASN A 86 30.96 -39.18 -17.23
N LYS A 87 29.83 -38.74 -16.65
CA LYS A 87 28.54 -38.85 -17.33
C LYS A 87 28.57 -37.95 -18.55
N THR A 88 28.58 -38.57 -19.73
CA THR A 88 28.58 -37.85 -21.01
C THR A 88 27.14 -37.72 -21.52
N ILE A 89 26.75 -36.50 -21.91
CA ILE A 89 25.43 -36.17 -22.44
C ILE A 89 25.60 -35.40 -23.75
N GLN A 90 24.89 -35.85 -24.80
CA GLN A 90 24.92 -35.18 -26.10
C GLN A 90 24.04 -33.94 -26.08
N ILE A 91 24.59 -32.78 -26.46
CA ILE A 91 23.86 -31.52 -26.57
C ILE A 91 23.16 -31.48 -27.92
N ARG A 92 21.83 -31.59 -27.90
CA ARG A 92 21.00 -31.65 -29.12
C ARG A 92 20.61 -30.28 -29.67
N GLU A 93 20.60 -29.26 -28.82
CA GLU A 93 20.16 -27.92 -29.18
C GLU A 93 21.05 -26.88 -28.50
N THR A 94 21.38 -25.81 -29.20
CA THR A 94 22.11 -24.68 -28.61
C THR A 94 21.20 -23.93 -27.64
N GLY A 95 21.62 -23.75 -26.39
CA GLY A 95 20.85 -22.94 -25.44
C GLY A 95 21.28 -23.11 -23.99
N VAL A 96 20.40 -22.68 -23.08
CA VAL A 96 20.67 -22.65 -21.63
C VAL A 96 20.27 -23.96 -21.00
N TYR A 97 21.21 -24.55 -20.26
CA TYR A 97 21.02 -25.77 -19.50
C TYR A 97 21.05 -25.47 -17.99
N LYS A 98 20.06 -26.00 -17.28
CA LYS A 98 19.86 -25.86 -15.84
C LYS A 98 20.33 -27.12 -15.13
N PHE A 99 21.23 -26.97 -14.18
CA PHE A 99 21.69 -28.03 -13.27
C PHE A 99 21.05 -27.80 -11.92
N ARG A 100 20.17 -28.71 -11.50
CA ARG A 100 19.45 -28.65 -10.22
C ARG A 100 19.94 -29.76 -9.30
N PHE A 101 20.31 -29.39 -8.09
CA PHE A 101 20.72 -30.28 -7.02
C PHE A 101 19.71 -30.20 -5.88
N THR A 102 18.96 -31.27 -5.65
CA THR A 102 17.84 -31.29 -4.72
C THR A 102 18.20 -32.05 -3.45
N ASN A 103 17.94 -31.47 -2.29
CA ASN A 103 18.07 -32.15 -1.00
C ASN A 103 16.77 -32.06 -0.21
N THR A 104 16.03 -33.16 -0.08
CA THR A 104 14.80 -33.23 0.73
C THR A 104 15.03 -33.70 2.15
N ASN A 105 16.29 -33.91 2.58
CA ASN A 105 16.59 -34.35 3.95
C ASN A 105 16.36 -33.21 4.94
N ILE A 106 15.60 -33.47 6.00
CA ILE A 106 15.18 -32.47 7.00
C ILE A 106 16.31 -32.11 7.97
N LEU A 107 17.18 -33.07 8.29
CA LEU A 107 18.12 -32.96 9.41
C LEU A 107 19.49 -32.39 9.01
N SER A 108 19.88 -32.48 7.74
CA SER A 108 21.23 -32.09 7.31
C SER A 108 21.32 -31.70 5.84
N GLY A 109 22.14 -30.68 5.56
CA GLY A 109 22.56 -30.34 4.19
C GLY A 109 23.49 -31.39 3.57
N ARG A 110 23.84 -31.17 2.31
CA ARG A 110 24.83 -31.97 1.55
C ARG A 110 25.91 -31.03 1.02
N ILE A 111 27.17 -31.42 1.18
CA ILE A 111 28.28 -30.67 0.58
C ILE A 111 28.65 -31.42 -0.70
N CYS A 112 28.40 -30.79 -1.82
CA CYS A 112 28.52 -31.37 -3.15
C CYS A 112 29.66 -30.70 -3.90
N LYS A 113 30.54 -31.51 -4.48
CA LYS A 113 31.49 -31.07 -5.49
C LYS A 113 30.98 -31.50 -6.84
N PHE A 114 31.01 -30.60 -7.81
CA PHE A 114 30.69 -30.95 -9.18
C PHE A 114 31.65 -30.28 -10.16
N LYS A 115 31.87 -30.96 -11.28
CA LYS A 115 32.67 -30.48 -12.40
C LYS A 115 31.89 -30.67 -13.68
N ILE A 116 31.82 -29.60 -14.46
CA ILE A 116 31.17 -29.54 -15.77
C ILE A 116 32.27 -29.26 -16.78
N GLN A 117 32.40 -30.15 -17.75
CA GLN A 117 33.29 -29.96 -18.89
C GLN A 117 32.50 -30.10 -20.18
N ARG A 118 33.00 -29.52 -21.25
CA ARG A 118 32.47 -29.74 -22.59
C ARG A 118 33.54 -30.26 -23.54
N ILE A 119 33.15 -31.18 -24.41
CA ILE A 119 33.95 -31.61 -25.56
C ILE A 119 33.26 -30.98 -26.77
N PRO A 120 33.87 -30.02 -27.48
CA PRO A 120 33.18 -29.34 -28.56
C PRO A 120 32.79 -30.31 -29.68
N GLY A 121 31.65 -30.08 -30.32
CA GLY A 121 31.19 -30.87 -31.47
C GLY A 121 31.97 -30.56 -32.75
N SER A 122 32.55 -29.36 -32.83
CA SER A 122 33.30 -28.89 -33.98
C SER A 122 34.33 -27.82 -33.59
N GLU A 123 35.26 -27.53 -34.51
CA GLU A 123 36.21 -26.44 -34.34
C GLU A 123 35.52 -25.07 -34.19
N ALA A 124 34.35 -24.89 -34.81
CA ALA A 124 33.56 -23.65 -34.72
C ALA A 124 33.03 -23.41 -33.29
N THR A 125 32.67 -24.47 -32.56
CA THR A 125 32.14 -24.35 -31.19
C THR A 125 33.24 -24.32 -30.13
N ARG A 126 34.52 -24.48 -30.48
CA ARG A 126 35.64 -24.51 -29.52
C ARG A 126 35.74 -23.26 -28.63
N LYS A 127 35.31 -22.09 -29.12
CA LYS A 127 35.31 -20.82 -28.37
C LYS A 127 33.91 -20.34 -27.96
N PHE A 128 32.90 -21.21 -27.98
CA PHE A 128 31.55 -20.88 -27.55
C PHE A 128 31.52 -20.31 -26.12
N ASN A 129 30.79 -19.20 -25.94
CA ASN A 129 30.63 -18.57 -24.64
C ASN A 129 29.52 -19.26 -23.86
N THR A 130 29.89 -19.95 -22.77
CA THR A 130 28.95 -20.68 -21.91
C THR A 130 28.26 -19.80 -20.86
N THR A 131 28.54 -18.49 -20.85
CA THR A 131 27.95 -17.54 -19.90
C THR A 131 26.49 -17.30 -20.21
N VAL A 132 25.63 -17.46 -19.21
CA VAL A 132 24.20 -17.15 -19.26
C VAL A 132 23.97 -15.73 -18.77
N TYR A 133 23.20 -14.96 -19.52
CA TYR A 133 22.83 -13.59 -19.18
C TYR A 133 21.32 -13.50 -18.96
N ASN A 134 20.89 -12.54 -18.14
CA ASN A 134 19.48 -12.23 -17.98
C ASN A 134 19.15 -10.94 -18.73
N ARG A 135 17.96 -10.87 -19.34
CA ARG A 135 17.39 -9.62 -19.85
C ARG A 135 15.97 -9.46 -19.33
N THR A 136 15.58 -8.22 -19.08
CA THR A 136 14.19 -7.88 -18.77
C THR A 136 13.42 -7.64 -20.06
N ILE A 137 12.38 -8.43 -20.28
CA ILE A 137 11.40 -8.22 -21.34
C ILE A 137 10.21 -7.47 -20.74
N LEU A 138 9.78 -6.42 -21.44
CA LEU A 138 8.59 -5.65 -21.12
C LEU A 138 7.48 -6.07 -22.08
N ASP A 139 6.39 -6.62 -21.52
CA ASP A 139 5.17 -6.90 -22.25
C ASP A 139 4.12 -5.84 -21.87
N THR A 140 3.70 -5.06 -22.87
CA THR A 140 2.74 -3.98 -22.69
C THR A 140 1.38 -4.43 -23.21
N SER A 141 0.41 -4.51 -22.32
CA SER A 141 -0.99 -4.71 -22.68
C SER A 141 -1.79 -3.46 -22.33
N TYR A 142 -2.90 -3.25 -23.02
CA TYR A 142 -3.82 -2.18 -22.71
C TYR A 142 -5.14 -2.76 -22.23
N ALA A 143 -5.73 -2.13 -21.22
CA ALA A 143 -7.05 -2.48 -20.73
C ALA A 143 -7.87 -1.22 -20.48
N ASP A 144 -9.12 -1.24 -20.88
CA ASP A 144 -10.07 -0.21 -20.49
C ASP A 144 -10.57 -0.50 -19.08
N VAL A 145 -10.33 0.43 -18.17
CA VAL A 145 -10.70 0.31 -16.76
C VAL A 145 -11.67 1.43 -16.43
N GLN A 146 -12.79 1.08 -15.78
CA GLN A 146 -13.66 2.08 -15.18
C GLN A 146 -12.98 2.66 -13.94
N GLU A 147 -12.83 3.98 -13.92
CA GLU A 147 -12.39 4.69 -12.72
C GLU A 147 -13.42 5.73 -12.28
N ARG A 148 -13.56 5.86 -10.95
CA ARG A 148 -14.34 6.93 -10.33
C ARG A 148 -13.56 8.22 -10.36
N PHE A 149 -14.20 9.29 -10.80
CA PHE A 149 -13.64 10.64 -10.75
C PHE A 149 -14.69 11.63 -10.26
N ALA A 150 -14.26 12.69 -9.56
CA ALA A 150 -15.16 13.72 -9.06
C ALA A 150 -15.55 14.66 -10.23
N VAL A 151 -16.85 14.74 -10.52
CA VAL A 151 -17.39 15.56 -11.62
C VAL A 151 -17.84 16.93 -11.12
N LYS A 152 -18.44 16.95 -9.93
CA LYS A 152 -18.99 18.17 -9.33
C LYS A 152 -18.81 18.08 -7.81
N SER A 153 -18.50 19.20 -7.19
CA SER A 153 -18.66 19.38 -5.74
C SER A 153 -19.86 20.29 -5.50
N ASP A 154 -20.74 19.90 -4.59
CA ASP A 154 -21.78 20.79 -4.05
C ASP A 154 -21.53 21.01 -2.57
N THR A 155 -22.06 22.10 -2.01
CA THR A 155 -21.95 22.37 -0.58
C THR A 155 -23.30 22.31 0.09
N SER A 156 -23.34 21.75 1.29
CA SER A 156 -24.57 21.63 2.06
C SER A 156 -24.33 21.94 3.53
N PHE A 157 -25.34 22.55 4.17
CA PHE A 157 -25.33 22.81 5.60
C PHE A 157 -25.94 21.63 6.35
N GLN A 158 -25.32 21.26 7.46
CA GLN A 158 -25.79 20.22 8.35
C GLN A 158 -25.82 20.73 9.80
N GLU A 159 -26.99 20.64 10.43
CA GLU A 159 -27.12 20.87 11.87
C GLU A 159 -26.48 19.69 12.61
N VAL A 160 -25.45 19.99 13.40
CA VAL A 160 -24.65 18.99 14.13
C VAL A 160 -25.16 18.83 15.56
N LEU A 161 -25.55 19.95 16.17
CA LEU A 161 -26.08 19.98 17.54
C LEU A 161 -27.07 21.13 17.67
N ASN A 162 -28.18 20.89 18.36
CA ASN A 162 -29.16 21.90 18.73
C ASN A 162 -29.87 21.39 19.99
N ASP A 163 -29.34 21.78 21.14
CA ASP A 163 -29.74 21.22 22.43
C ASP A 163 -29.78 22.32 23.50
N VAL A 164 -30.56 22.08 24.56
CA VAL A 164 -30.64 22.95 25.74
C VAL A 164 -30.31 22.13 26.96
N ILE A 165 -29.24 22.52 27.66
CA ILE A 165 -28.66 21.74 28.74
C ILE A 165 -28.80 22.51 30.05
N THR A 166 -29.34 21.88 31.08
CA THR A 166 -29.35 22.44 32.42
C THR A 166 -28.01 22.18 33.11
N VAL A 167 -27.35 23.23 33.58
CA VAL A 167 -26.12 23.17 34.38
C VAL A 167 -26.44 23.63 35.80
N HIS A 168 -26.34 22.72 36.77
CA HIS A 168 -26.81 22.96 38.14
C HIS A 168 -25.92 23.94 38.91
N SER A 169 -26.45 24.53 39.99
CA SER A 169 -25.70 25.45 40.86
C SER A 169 -24.73 24.72 41.79
N LEU A 170 -23.80 25.46 42.41
CA LEU A 170 -22.79 24.91 43.34
C LEU A 170 -23.39 24.23 44.57
N THR A 171 -24.52 24.71 45.07
CA THR A 171 -25.21 24.15 46.25
C THR A 171 -26.21 23.06 45.89
N ASN A 172 -26.37 22.72 44.61
CA ASN A 172 -27.26 21.66 44.17
C ASN A 172 -26.65 20.28 44.46
N SER A 173 -27.50 19.26 44.66
CA SER A 173 -27.05 17.87 44.80
C SER A 173 -26.56 17.25 43.49
N ARG A 174 -26.84 17.88 42.34
CA ARG A 174 -26.37 17.47 41.01
C ARG A 174 -25.14 18.27 40.58
N PRO A 175 -24.27 17.71 39.71
CA PRO A 175 -23.04 18.37 39.29
C PRO A 175 -23.29 19.73 38.61
N ASN A 176 -22.49 20.73 38.99
CA ASN A 176 -22.45 22.05 38.35
C ASN A 176 -21.58 22.10 37.09
N LYS A 177 -21.07 20.94 36.66
CA LYS A 177 -20.31 20.73 35.43
C LYS A 177 -21.04 19.76 34.52
N VAL A 178 -21.09 20.07 33.23
CA VAL A 178 -21.68 19.19 32.20
C VAL A 178 -20.77 19.14 30.99
N VAL A 179 -20.64 17.95 30.38
CA VAL A 179 -19.93 17.75 29.12
C VAL A 179 -20.93 17.38 28.04
N LYS A 180 -20.90 18.10 26.92
CA LYS A 180 -21.71 17.80 25.73
C LYS A 180 -20.80 17.46 24.54
N PRO A 181 -20.67 16.17 24.19
CA PRO A 181 -19.89 15.76 23.03
C PRO A 181 -20.66 15.98 21.72
N PHE A 182 -19.92 16.21 20.64
CA PHE A 182 -20.41 16.22 19.26
C PHE A 182 -19.28 15.91 18.28
N THR A 183 -19.62 15.48 17.07
CA THR A 183 -18.66 15.14 16.01
C THR A 183 -19.04 15.88 14.74
N LEU A 184 -18.06 16.52 14.10
CA LEU A 184 -18.29 17.18 12.82
C LEU A 184 -18.46 16.13 11.71
N PRO A 185 -19.37 16.35 10.74
CA PRO A 185 -19.50 15.48 9.58
C PRO A 185 -18.20 15.37 8.77
N ASN A 186 -17.99 14.24 8.11
CA ASN A 186 -16.92 14.10 7.12
C ASN A 186 -17.04 15.18 6.04
N ASN A 187 -15.90 15.62 5.51
CA ASN A 187 -15.80 16.67 4.51
C ASN A 187 -16.34 18.05 4.95
N THR A 188 -16.42 18.32 6.27
CA THR A 188 -16.69 19.66 6.79
C THR A 188 -15.56 20.62 6.37
N ILE A 189 -15.91 21.73 5.72
CA ILE A 189 -14.97 22.78 5.29
C ILE A 189 -15.04 24.04 6.15
N ALA A 190 -16.13 24.22 6.90
CA ALA A 190 -16.28 25.29 7.88
C ALA A 190 -17.40 24.93 8.85
N TRP A 191 -17.33 25.44 10.07
CA TRP A 191 -18.41 25.26 11.05
C TRP A 191 -18.48 26.45 11.99
N ALA A 192 -19.64 26.62 12.62
CA ALA A 192 -19.83 27.66 13.62
C ALA A 192 -20.74 27.14 14.73
N TYR A 193 -20.64 27.77 15.88
CA TYR A 193 -21.50 27.46 17.01
C TYR A 193 -22.08 28.73 17.65
N TYR A 194 -23.13 28.52 18.42
CA TYR A 194 -23.74 29.49 19.31
C TYR A 194 -23.96 28.83 20.68
N ILE A 195 -23.57 29.53 21.73
CA ILE A 195 -23.92 29.23 23.12
C ILE A 195 -24.76 30.40 23.63
N GLY A 196 -25.90 30.14 24.24
CA GLY A 196 -26.74 31.16 24.87
C GLY A 196 -27.33 30.64 26.18
N VAL A 197 -27.27 31.46 27.23
CA VAL A 197 -27.77 31.13 28.56
C VAL A 197 -29.14 31.77 28.76
N GLY A 198 -30.06 31.01 29.35
CA GLY A 198 -31.36 31.49 29.76
C GLY A 198 -32.25 31.93 28.60
N GLU A 199 -33.23 32.75 28.94
CA GLU A 199 -34.16 33.28 27.95
C GLU A 199 -33.50 34.36 27.08
N GLU A 200 -32.58 35.12 27.65
CA GLU A 200 -31.85 36.20 26.98
C GLU A 200 -31.02 35.67 25.82
N GLY A 201 -30.29 34.57 26.03
CA GLY A 201 -29.54 33.89 24.97
C GLY A 201 -30.47 33.41 23.86
N GLU A 202 -31.52 32.67 24.20
CA GLU A 202 -32.45 32.16 23.19
C GLU A 202 -33.16 33.30 22.44
N ASN A 203 -33.53 34.38 23.13
CA ASN A 203 -34.09 35.59 22.52
C ASN A 203 -33.13 36.24 21.52
N MET A 204 -31.84 36.32 21.83
CA MET A 204 -30.82 36.83 20.91
C MET A 204 -30.71 35.95 19.65
N TYR A 205 -30.73 34.63 19.79
CA TYR A 205 -30.70 33.73 18.64
C TYR A 205 -31.95 33.88 17.76
N ARG A 206 -33.13 33.95 18.38
CA ARG A 206 -34.41 34.19 17.69
C ARG A 206 -34.46 35.54 16.99
N TYR A 207 -33.98 36.60 17.64
CA TYR A 207 -33.88 37.94 17.05
C TYR A 207 -33.00 37.91 15.81
N ALA A 208 -31.79 37.35 15.91
CA ALA A 208 -30.85 37.25 14.80
C ALA A 208 -31.46 36.50 13.60
N THR A 209 -32.17 35.40 13.88
CA THR A 209 -32.91 34.64 12.86
C THR A 209 -33.98 35.50 12.19
N LYS A 210 -34.80 36.22 12.97
CA LYS A 210 -35.86 37.08 12.41
C LYS A 210 -35.29 38.19 11.52
N GLU A 211 -34.23 38.86 11.95
CA GLU A 211 -33.65 39.97 11.18
C GLU A 211 -33.01 39.50 9.87
N LEU A 212 -32.36 38.34 9.86
CA LEU A 212 -31.88 37.71 8.63
C LEU A 212 -33.03 37.44 7.65
N MET A 213 -34.13 36.90 8.15
CA MET A 213 -35.30 36.58 7.33
C MET A 213 -35.97 37.83 6.76
N ARG A 214 -35.99 38.95 7.50
CA ARG A 214 -36.55 40.22 7.01
C ARG A 214 -35.76 40.83 5.85
N GLY A 215 -34.45 40.60 5.81
CA GLY A 215 -33.58 41.05 4.73
C GLY A 215 -33.51 40.11 3.52
N SER A 216 -34.19 38.96 3.57
CA SER A 216 -34.10 37.93 2.54
C SER A 216 -35.27 38.01 1.56
N ASN A 217 -34.97 37.96 0.26
CA ASN A 217 -35.98 37.79 -0.78
C ASN A 217 -36.38 36.30 -0.84
N ASN A 218 -37.65 35.99 -1.10
CA ASN A 218 -38.22 34.62 -1.09
C ASN A 218 -37.62 33.62 -2.13
N ALA A 219 -36.46 33.92 -2.72
CA ALA A 219 -35.69 32.98 -3.52
C ALA A 219 -35.14 31.84 -2.62
N SER A 220 -35.25 30.60 -3.08
CA SER A 220 -35.06 29.40 -2.25
C SER A 220 -33.66 29.22 -1.65
N LYS A 221 -32.61 29.82 -2.22
CA LYS A 221 -31.23 29.73 -1.70
C LYS A 221 -30.94 30.78 -0.63
N ASP A 222 -31.34 32.03 -0.86
CA ASP A 222 -31.16 33.13 0.10
C ASP A 222 -32.02 32.93 1.34
N PHE A 223 -33.22 32.37 1.17
CA PHE A 223 -34.12 31.99 2.25
C PHE A 223 -33.53 30.88 3.13
N GLN A 224 -32.89 29.87 2.53
CA GLN A 224 -32.28 28.75 3.27
C GLN A 224 -31.07 29.19 4.12
N ILE A 225 -30.34 30.22 3.69
CA ILE A 225 -29.24 30.80 4.47
C ILE A 225 -29.81 31.69 5.58
N ALA A 226 -30.79 32.54 5.26
CA ALA A 226 -31.41 33.47 6.18
C ALA A 226 -32.12 32.78 7.37
N SER A 227 -32.52 31.51 7.20
CA SER A 227 -33.24 30.76 8.23
C SER A 227 -32.39 30.38 9.45
N ASN A 228 -31.07 30.61 9.42
CA ASN A 228 -30.19 30.27 10.54
C ASN A 228 -28.95 31.18 10.60
N PRO A 229 -28.74 31.92 11.71
CA PRO A 229 -27.63 32.87 11.83
C PRO A 229 -26.24 32.22 11.80
N LEU A 230 -26.12 30.93 12.13
CA LEU A 230 -24.85 30.22 12.01
C LEU A 230 -24.46 29.97 10.54
N LYS A 231 -25.43 29.81 9.63
CA LYS A 231 -25.13 29.68 8.19
C LYS A 231 -24.52 30.97 7.66
N ALA A 232 -25.13 32.11 7.99
CA ALA A 232 -24.59 33.43 7.64
C ALA A 232 -23.18 33.63 8.21
N LEU A 233 -22.96 33.26 9.48
CA LEU A 233 -21.66 33.34 10.15
C LEU A 233 -20.59 32.47 9.46
N ILE A 234 -20.92 31.25 9.08
CA ILE A 234 -20.01 30.34 8.35
C ILE A 234 -19.58 30.94 7.01
N LEU A 235 -20.53 31.54 6.29
CA LEU A 235 -20.29 32.19 4.99
C LEU A 235 -19.58 33.55 5.11
N GLY A 236 -19.28 34.02 6.33
CA GLY A 236 -18.67 35.34 6.56
C GLY A 236 -19.63 36.52 6.32
N SER A 237 -20.93 36.26 6.27
CA SER A 237 -21.98 37.27 6.19
C SER A 237 -22.40 37.76 7.58
N TYR A 238 -23.15 38.87 7.62
CA TYR A 238 -23.63 39.43 8.88
C TYR A 238 -24.69 38.54 9.53
N SER A 239 -24.42 38.00 10.72
CA SER A 239 -25.30 37.02 11.39
C SER A 239 -26.33 37.63 12.35
N TYR A 240 -26.29 38.95 12.57
CA TYR A 240 -27.11 39.68 13.55
C TYR A 240 -26.98 39.21 15.02
N LEU A 241 -26.15 38.20 15.31
CA LEU A 241 -25.77 37.80 16.66
C LEU A 241 -24.91 38.89 17.31
N ARG A 242 -25.12 39.14 18.60
CA ARG A 242 -24.44 40.17 19.38
C ARG A 242 -24.14 39.64 20.77
N TYR A 243 -23.08 40.13 21.42
CA TYR A 243 -22.84 39.80 22.82
C TYR A 243 -23.85 40.50 23.73
N LEU A 244 -24.35 39.76 24.72
CA LEU A 244 -25.27 40.27 25.73
C LEU A 244 -24.51 40.79 26.95
N GLU A 245 -25.03 41.85 27.56
CA GLU A 245 -24.42 42.51 28.72
C GLU A 245 -25.05 42.09 30.06
N ASN A 246 -26.34 41.73 30.06
CA ASN A 246 -27.12 41.38 31.25
C ASN A 246 -27.69 39.95 31.14
N GLY A 247 -27.66 39.23 32.26
CA GLY A 247 -28.15 37.85 32.38
C GLY A 247 -27.16 36.92 33.10
N GLU A 248 -27.60 35.68 33.30
CA GLU A 248 -26.78 34.61 33.89
C GLU A 248 -25.62 34.21 32.98
N LYS A 249 -24.50 33.80 33.57
CA LYS A 249 -23.26 33.48 32.84
C LYS A 249 -22.90 32.02 32.99
N VAL A 250 -22.51 31.39 31.89
CA VAL A 250 -21.85 30.07 31.89
C VAL A 250 -20.36 30.27 31.58
N LEU A 251 -19.50 29.54 32.28
CA LEU A 251 -18.12 29.34 31.82
C LEU A 251 -18.11 28.10 30.94
N TYR A 252 -17.58 28.21 29.72
CA TYR A 252 -17.41 27.04 28.88
C TYR A 252 -15.97 26.91 28.38
N HIS A 253 -15.62 25.66 28.05
CA HIS A 253 -14.41 25.29 27.33
C HIS A 253 -14.80 24.35 26.18
N LEU A 254 -14.34 24.66 24.98
CA LEU A 254 -14.39 23.76 23.84
C LEU A 254 -13.11 22.93 23.82
N MET A 255 -13.26 21.61 23.80
CA MET A 255 -12.14 20.67 23.91
C MET A 255 -12.20 19.60 22.81
N GLU A 256 -11.06 18.96 22.57
CA GLU A 256 -10.90 17.85 21.64
C GLU A 256 -10.47 16.58 22.37
N GLY A 257 -10.88 15.41 21.86
CA GLY A 257 -10.36 14.12 22.30
C GLY A 257 -10.72 13.77 23.75
N THR A 258 -9.73 13.33 24.54
CA THR A 258 -9.92 12.79 25.91
C THR A 258 -9.93 13.86 27.02
N ASN A 259 -9.69 15.13 26.67
CA ASN A 259 -9.64 16.25 27.62
C ASN A 259 -10.92 16.47 28.47
N PRO A 260 -12.14 16.14 28.00
CA PRO A 260 -13.33 16.30 28.83
C PRO A 260 -13.34 15.48 30.12
N ASN A 261 -12.68 14.31 30.15
CA ASN A 261 -12.57 13.52 31.37
C ASN A 261 -11.69 14.22 32.42
N ALA A 262 -10.54 14.76 31.98
CA ALA A 262 -9.66 15.55 32.84
C ALA A 262 -10.36 16.80 33.41
N TYR A 263 -11.22 17.44 32.62
CA TYR A 263 -12.03 18.58 33.06
C TYR A 263 -13.04 18.24 34.16
N ILE A 264 -13.76 17.11 34.02
CA ILE A 264 -14.68 16.61 35.04
C ILE A 264 -13.91 16.29 36.33
N GLU A 265 -12.77 15.61 36.20
CA GLU A 265 -11.92 15.18 37.31
C GLU A 265 -11.11 16.31 37.97
N GLY A 266 -11.13 17.53 37.41
CA GLY A 266 -10.37 18.67 37.94
C GLY A 266 -8.85 18.55 37.74
N LYS A 267 -8.41 17.75 36.76
CA LYS A 267 -7.01 17.62 36.36
C LYS A 267 -6.63 18.72 35.37
N SER A 268 -5.34 18.81 35.03
CA SER A 268 -4.87 19.69 33.95
C SER A 268 -5.42 19.24 32.60
N TYR A 269 -5.86 20.19 31.77
CA TYR A 269 -6.40 19.94 30.43
C TYR A 269 -6.14 21.14 29.52
N ASP A 270 -6.15 20.88 28.21
CA ASP A 270 -6.09 21.91 27.17
C ASP A 270 -7.48 22.19 26.58
N PHE A 271 -7.69 23.41 26.12
CA PHE A 271 -8.91 23.84 25.44
C PHE A 271 -8.58 24.57 24.14
N ILE A 272 -9.46 24.42 23.15
CA ILE A 272 -9.39 25.16 21.88
C ILE A 272 -9.87 26.59 22.11
N LYS A 273 -10.96 26.74 22.88
CA LYS A 273 -11.56 28.03 23.17
C LYS A 273 -12.23 28.00 24.54
N SER A 274 -12.21 29.13 25.23
CA SER A 274 -12.91 29.29 26.50
C SER A 274 -13.47 30.70 26.63
N ARG A 275 -14.63 30.82 27.28
CA ARG A 275 -15.21 32.11 27.65
C ARG A 275 -16.19 31.93 28.80
N LYS A 276 -16.30 32.97 29.63
CA LYS A 276 -17.39 33.14 30.60
C LYS A 276 -18.32 34.25 30.13
N GLY A 277 -19.61 33.98 29.97
CA GLY A 277 -20.58 34.97 29.54
C GLY A 277 -22.00 34.42 29.35
N ILE A 278 -22.91 35.31 28.93
CA ILE A 278 -24.32 34.97 28.70
C ILE A 278 -24.49 34.29 27.33
N ASN A 279 -23.75 34.74 26.33
CA ASN A 279 -23.74 34.09 25.03
C ASN A 279 -22.38 34.21 24.35
N ASP A 280 -22.07 33.30 23.44
CA ASP A 280 -20.90 33.35 22.57
C ASP A 280 -21.22 32.73 21.21
N TYR A 281 -20.56 33.20 20.16
CA TYR A 281 -20.75 32.70 18.81
C TYR A 281 -19.50 32.93 17.98
N VAL A 282 -19.03 31.89 17.30
CA VAL A 282 -17.79 31.95 16.52
C VAL A 282 -17.85 31.00 15.33
N LYS A 283 -17.33 31.46 14.19
CA LYS A 283 -16.88 30.59 13.10
C LYS A 283 -15.52 30.03 13.46
N MET A 284 -15.41 28.72 13.45
CA MET A 284 -14.20 28.01 13.87
C MET A 284 -13.45 27.45 12.66
N ASP A 285 -12.13 27.35 12.80
CA ASP A 285 -11.30 26.59 11.87
C ASP A 285 -11.61 25.09 11.97
N ILE A 286 -11.24 24.34 10.93
CA ILE A 286 -11.46 22.89 10.89
C ILE A 286 -10.55 22.22 11.91
N VAL A 287 -11.16 21.59 12.90
CA VAL A 287 -10.53 20.70 13.86
C VAL A 287 -10.91 19.27 13.53
N LYS A 288 -9.93 18.37 13.51
CA LYS A 288 -10.12 16.98 13.10
C LYS A 288 -10.21 16.13 14.37
N ASN A 289 -11.40 15.92 14.96
CA ASN A 289 -11.68 14.90 16.00
C ASN A 289 -13.10 15.06 16.58
N ASN A 290 -13.44 14.22 17.56
CA ASN A 290 -14.58 14.41 18.46
C ASN A 290 -14.35 15.63 19.35
N LEU A 291 -15.34 16.53 19.38
CA LEU A 291 -15.32 17.77 20.14
C LEU A 291 -16.28 17.68 21.31
N SER A 292 -16.07 18.52 22.32
CA SER A 292 -16.98 18.63 23.46
C SER A 292 -17.05 20.04 24.00
N PHE A 293 -18.27 20.47 24.32
CA PHE A 293 -18.49 21.64 25.16
C PHE A 293 -18.52 21.21 26.63
N CYS A 294 -17.57 21.71 27.40
CA CYS A 294 -17.48 21.53 28.85
C CYS A 294 -18.01 22.80 29.52
N LEU A 295 -19.12 22.70 30.24
CA LEU A 295 -19.86 23.83 30.82
C LEU A 295 -19.76 23.80 32.34
N THR A 296 -19.44 24.93 32.95
CA THR A 296 -19.48 25.16 34.40
C THR A 296 -20.51 26.25 34.72
N ASN A 297 -21.40 25.96 35.66
CA ASN A 297 -22.19 26.98 36.34
C ASN A 297 -21.54 27.31 37.69
N GLU A 298 -21.17 28.58 37.86
CA GLU A 298 -20.55 29.09 39.08
C GLU A 298 -21.56 29.80 40.00
N SER A 299 -22.84 29.81 39.65
CA SER A 299 -23.91 30.33 40.49
C SER A 299 -24.04 29.50 41.77
N LEU A 300 -24.19 30.18 42.91
CA LEU A 300 -24.35 29.53 44.20
C LEU A 300 -25.66 28.76 44.29
N ILE A 301 -26.76 29.35 43.79
CA ILE A 301 -28.12 28.89 44.11
C ILE A 301 -28.90 28.47 42.86
N PHE A 302 -28.76 29.18 41.74
CA PHE A 302 -29.64 28.98 40.59
C PHE A 302 -29.03 28.08 39.50
N PRO A 303 -29.71 27.02 39.06
CA PRO A 303 -29.33 26.30 37.85
C PRO A 303 -29.55 27.21 36.63
N ILE A 304 -28.77 26.99 35.57
CA ILE A 304 -28.90 27.73 34.32
C ILE A 304 -29.21 26.78 33.17
N ASN A 305 -29.99 27.24 32.19
CA ASN A 305 -30.21 26.51 30.94
C ASN A 305 -29.31 27.10 29.86
N VAL A 306 -28.58 26.24 29.16
CA VAL A 306 -27.59 26.64 28.16
C VAL A 306 -27.96 26.02 26.82
N ALA A 307 -28.41 26.85 25.89
CA ALA A 307 -28.64 26.47 24.51
C ALA A 307 -27.29 26.37 23.78
N ILE A 308 -27.04 25.21 23.15
CA ILE A 308 -25.86 24.98 22.31
C ILE A 308 -26.34 24.59 20.92
N LYS A 309 -25.88 25.35 19.93
CA LYS A 309 -26.20 25.13 18.52
C LYS A 309 -24.90 25.05 17.73
N VAL A 310 -24.77 24.05 16.87
CA VAL A 310 -23.60 23.81 16.01
C VAL A 310 -24.07 23.53 14.59
N MET A 311 -23.50 24.25 13.64
CA MET A 311 -23.76 24.11 12.21
C MET A 311 -22.45 23.84 11.47
N ALA A 312 -22.47 22.88 10.55
CA ALA A 312 -21.35 22.57 9.68
C ALA A 312 -21.71 22.83 8.21
N LEU A 313 -20.75 23.32 7.43
CA LEU A 313 -20.79 23.37 5.97
C LEU A 313 -19.87 22.26 5.46
N LYS A 314 -20.44 21.31 4.70
CA LYS A 314 -19.68 20.19 4.12
C LYS A 314 -19.67 20.24 2.60
N VAL A 315 -18.66 19.61 2.01
CA VAL A 315 -18.57 19.38 0.57
C VAL A 315 -18.99 17.96 0.26
N ASP A 316 -20.03 17.83 -0.56
CA ASP A 316 -20.48 16.57 -1.10
C ASP A 316 -19.94 16.43 -2.53
N ALA A 317 -18.98 15.52 -2.72
CA ALA A 317 -18.44 15.20 -4.04
C ALA A 317 -19.38 14.27 -4.79
N VAL A 318 -19.78 14.67 -5.99
CA VAL A 318 -20.52 13.83 -6.94
C VAL A 318 -19.51 13.14 -7.84
N TYR A 319 -19.50 11.81 -7.77
CA TYR A 319 -18.61 10.97 -8.56
C TYR A 319 -19.35 10.42 -9.78
N ASP A 320 -18.61 10.30 -10.88
CA ASP A 320 -19.05 9.57 -12.07
C ASP A 320 -17.97 8.54 -12.46
N LEU A 321 -18.32 7.66 -13.39
CA LEU A 321 -17.44 6.65 -13.93
C LEU A 321 -16.99 7.09 -15.32
N ARG A 322 -15.69 7.03 -15.57
CA ARG A 322 -15.15 7.14 -16.92
C ARG A 322 -14.36 5.90 -17.27
N MET A 323 -14.41 5.52 -18.54
CA MET A 323 -13.53 4.53 -19.11
C MET A 323 -12.16 5.18 -19.35
N VAL A 324 -11.11 4.59 -18.79
CA VAL A 324 -9.74 5.02 -19.06
C VAL A 324 -8.94 3.86 -19.59
N HIS A 325 -8.28 4.12 -20.71
CA HIS A 325 -7.34 3.21 -21.33
C HIS A 325 -6.04 3.19 -20.52
N LYS A 326 -5.81 2.13 -19.76
CA LYS A 326 -4.62 1.98 -18.93
C LYS A 326 -3.64 0.99 -19.55
N MET A 327 -2.39 1.42 -19.63
CA MET A 327 -1.27 0.56 -20.02
C MET A 327 -0.83 -0.26 -18.82
N ASN A 328 -0.83 -1.58 -18.98
CA ASN A 328 -0.28 -2.53 -18.03
C ASN A 328 1.06 -3.03 -18.56
N VAL A 329 2.12 -2.82 -17.80
CA VAL A 329 3.48 -3.26 -18.16
C VAL A 329 3.83 -4.46 -17.30
N LYS A 330 3.90 -5.65 -17.92
CA LYS A 330 4.40 -6.85 -17.28
C LYS A 330 5.89 -6.98 -17.56
N LYS A 331 6.69 -7.09 -16.50
CA LYS A 331 8.13 -7.34 -16.60
C LYS A 331 8.38 -8.84 -16.42
N THR A 332 9.10 -9.44 -17.35
CA THR A 332 9.53 -10.84 -17.26
C THR A 332 11.03 -10.90 -17.48
N GLU A 333 11.75 -11.71 -16.69
CA GLU A 333 13.18 -11.95 -16.91
C GLU A 333 13.35 -13.21 -17.76
N GLU A 334 14.20 -13.13 -18.77
CA GLU A 334 14.54 -14.24 -19.65
C GLU A 334 16.06 -14.46 -19.67
N MET A 335 16.47 -15.72 -19.54
CA MET A 335 17.86 -16.14 -19.70
C MET A 335 18.20 -16.28 -21.19
N TYR A 336 19.37 -15.80 -21.60
CA TYR A 336 19.85 -15.89 -22.98
C TYR A 336 21.37 -16.08 -23.06
N LEU A 337 21.85 -16.52 -24.21
CA LEU A 337 23.28 -16.60 -24.56
C LEU A 337 23.64 -15.47 -25.51
N LYS A 338 24.85 -14.90 -25.36
CA LYS A 338 25.39 -13.95 -26.33
C LYS A 338 26.09 -14.72 -27.44
N ASN A 339 25.66 -14.48 -28.68
CA ASN A 339 26.36 -14.95 -29.87
C ASN A 339 27.66 -14.18 -30.09
#